data_AF-A0A915C597-F1
#
_entry.id   AF-A0A915C597-F1
#
_cell.length_a   1.000
_cell.length_b   1.000
_cell.length_c   1.000
_cell.angle_alpha   90.00
_cell.angle_beta   90.00
_cell.angle_gamma   90.00
#
_symmetry.space_group_name_H-M   'P 1'
#
loop_
_entity.id
_entity.type
_entity.pdbx_description
1 polymer ?
#
loop_
_entity_poly.entity_id
_entity_poly.type
_entity_poly.pdbx_seq_one_letter_code
_entity_poly.pdbx_strand_id
1 'polypeptide(L)'
;TLNSFDKGPLVSQQQAEKPRQPYPLSPAQRIPNIADLGEKCTQPLDAGPCKNFTPRWYFNVSSTTCEKFDYGGCAGNRNHFFSKNE
;
A
#
# COMPACT_ATOMS: atom_id res chain seq x y z
N THR A 1 -26.95 10.38 -44.80
CA THR A 1 -26.87 10.42 -43.32
C THR A 1 -25.52 11.03 -42.97
N LEU A 2 -25.54 12.18 -42.29
CA LEU A 2 -24.36 12.98 -41.93
C LEU A 2 -23.53 12.29 -40.83
N ASN A 3 -22.24 12.07 -41.06
CA ASN A 3 -21.12 12.70 -40.34
C ASN A 3 -19.80 11.95 -40.60
N SER A 4 -18.89 12.65 -41.26
CA SER A 4 -17.45 12.43 -41.26
C SER A 4 -16.88 12.86 -39.90
N PHE A 5 -15.82 12.24 -39.38
CA PHE A 5 -14.64 12.89 -38.76
C PHE A 5 -13.61 11.83 -38.33
N ASP A 6 -12.40 12.04 -38.81
CA ASP A 6 -11.14 11.32 -38.63
C ASP A 6 -10.75 11.01 -37.16
N LYS A 7 -9.95 9.96 -36.96
CA LYS A 7 -8.48 10.05 -36.71
C LYS A 7 -7.92 8.70 -36.27
N GLY A 8 -6.66 8.48 -36.65
CA GLY A 8 -5.88 7.25 -36.47
C GLY A 8 -5.51 6.90 -35.01
N PRO A 9 -4.47 6.08 -34.82
CA PRO A 9 -4.28 5.30 -33.60
C PRO A 9 -3.64 6.13 -32.48
N LEU A 10 -4.20 6.04 -31.27
CA LEU A 10 -3.56 6.54 -30.05
C LEU A 10 -2.56 5.52 -29.51
N VAL A 11 -1.29 5.84 -29.69
CA VAL A 11 -0.13 5.26 -29.01
C VAL A 11 -0.07 5.73 -27.55
N SER A 12 0.38 4.82 -26.67
CA SER A 12 1.01 5.02 -25.35
C SER A 12 0.18 5.55 -24.19
N GLN A 13 0.07 4.73 -23.13
CA GLN A 13 0.09 5.20 -21.75
C GLN A 13 1.05 4.34 -20.91
N GLN A 14 2.27 4.84 -20.79
CA GLN A 14 3.26 4.50 -19.76
C GLN A 14 2.78 5.00 -18.39
N GLN A 15 2.79 4.15 -17.35
CA GLN A 15 2.68 4.55 -15.95
C GLN A 15 3.47 3.52 -15.09
N ALA A 16 4.46 3.81 -14.27
CA ALA A 16 5.37 4.94 -14.11
C ALA A 16 6.63 4.33 -13.44
N GLU A 17 7.82 4.53 -14.00
CA GLU A 17 9.06 4.13 -13.31
C GLU A 17 9.26 5.06 -12.11
N LYS A 18 9.34 4.48 -10.90
CA LYS A 18 9.65 5.22 -9.67
C LYS A 18 11.00 5.93 -9.85
N PRO A 19 11.11 7.26 -9.66
CA PRO A 19 12.37 7.96 -9.89
C PRO A 19 13.46 7.43 -8.97
N ARG A 20 14.63 7.06 -9.52
CA ARG A 20 15.85 6.91 -8.72
C ARG A 20 16.20 8.29 -8.19
N GLN A 21 16.08 8.50 -6.88
CA GLN A 21 16.41 9.79 -6.27
C GLN A 21 17.92 9.87 -5.94
N PRO A 22 18.65 10.90 -6.42
CA PRO A 22 20.06 11.10 -6.08
C PRO A 22 20.29 12.16 -4.96
N TYR A 23 19.32 12.41 -4.07
CA TYR A 23 19.45 13.44 -3.03
C TYR A 23 19.38 12.88 -1.60
N PRO A 24 20.16 13.43 -0.64
CA PRO A 24 20.17 12.98 0.75
C PRO A 24 18.87 13.38 1.47
N LEU A 25 18.18 12.39 2.03
CA LEU A 25 16.90 12.54 2.72
C LEU A 25 17.07 13.29 4.06
N SER A 26 16.15 14.23 4.34
CA SER A 26 16.14 14.99 5.59
C SER A 26 15.89 14.09 6.82
N PRO A 27 16.39 14.45 8.03
CA PRO A 27 16.17 13.64 9.25
C PRO A 27 14.70 13.48 9.65
N ALA A 28 13.82 14.38 9.18
CA ALA A 28 12.39 14.41 9.51
C ALA A 28 11.50 13.60 8.55
N GLN A 29 12.06 13.05 7.47
CA GLN A 29 11.32 12.27 6.45
C GLN A 29 11.90 10.87 6.28
N ARG A 30 12.31 10.25 7.39
CA ARG A 30 12.87 8.90 7.36
C ARG A 30 11.73 7.88 7.17
N ILE A 31 11.15 7.86 5.97
CA ILE A 31 10.38 6.71 5.50
C ILE A 31 11.34 5.52 5.65
N PRO A 32 10.98 4.48 6.43
CA PRO A 32 11.83 3.31 6.53
C PRO A 32 12.05 2.78 5.11
N ASN A 33 13.30 2.45 4.79
CA ASN A 33 13.53 1.73 3.56
C ASN A 33 12.70 0.45 3.64
N ILE A 34 11.79 0.29 2.69
CA ILE A 34 10.86 -0.86 2.65
C ILE A 34 11.64 -2.18 2.67
N ALA A 35 12.88 -2.20 2.17
CA ALA A 35 13.76 -3.36 2.20
C ALA A 35 14.20 -3.76 3.62
N ASP A 36 14.26 -2.81 4.56
CA ASP A 36 14.65 -3.07 5.96
C ASP A 36 13.43 -3.44 6.82
N LEU A 37 12.22 -3.28 6.28
CA LEU A 37 10.97 -3.57 6.95
C LEU A 37 10.61 -5.05 6.74
N GLY A 38 10.27 -5.75 7.83
CA GLY A 38 9.93 -7.17 7.75
C GLY A 38 8.78 -7.45 6.77
N GLU A 39 8.82 -8.60 6.10
CA GLU A 39 7.86 -8.99 5.04
C GLU A 39 6.38 -8.81 5.42
N LYS A 40 6.05 -8.99 6.71
CA LYS A 40 4.68 -8.81 7.20
C LYS A 40 4.24 -7.35 7.13
N CYS A 41 5.11 -6.41 7.50
CA CYS A 41 4.78 -5.00 7.65
C CYS A 41 4.69 -4.26 6.30
N THR A 42 5.16 -4.88 5.21
CA THR A 42 5.09 -4.32 3.85
C THR A 42 3.86 -4.80 3.08
N GLN A 43 3.11 -5.77 3.60
CA GLN A 43 1.87 -6.24 2.98
C GLN A 43 0.76 -5.19 3.10
N PRO A 44 -0.19 -5.14 2.15
CA PRO A 44 -1.33 -4.22 2.25
C PRO A 44 -2.21 -4.56 3.45
N LEU A 45 -3.08 -3.64 3.87
CA LEU A 45 -4.16 -4.00 4.80
C LEU A 45 -5.09 -5.01 4.13
N ASP A 46 -5.42 -6.10 4.82
CA ASP A 46 -6.33 -7.12 4.33
C ASP A 46 -7.17 -7.69 5.47
N ALA A 47 -8.47 -7.36 5.48
CA ALA A 47 -9.41 -7.84 6.49
C ALA A 47 -9.84 -9.31 6.26
N GLY A 48 -9.60 -9.86 5.07
CA GLY A 48 -10.19 -11.13 4.66
C GLY A 48 -11.72 -11.08 4.46
N PRO A 49 -12.32 -12.19 4.01
CA PRO A 49 -13.74 -12.22 3.61
C PRO A 49 -14.72 -12.50 4.75
N CYS A 50 -14.23 -12.98 5.90
CA CYS A 50 -15.08 -13.28 7.04
C CYS A 50 -15.60 -12.00 7.72
N LYS A 51 -16.67 -12.12 8.52
CA LYS A 51 -17.35 -11.00 9.20
C LYS A 51 -17.31 -11.12 10.73
N ASN A 52 -16.35 -11.86 11.27
CA ASN A 52 -16.12 -11.97 12.72
C ASN A 52 -15.05 -10.95 13.12
N PHE A 53 -15.44 -9.68 13.09
CA PHE A 53 -14.51 -8.56 13.24
C PHE A 53 -13.82 -8.56 14.60
N THR A 54 -12.49 -8.51 14.58
CA THR A 54 -11.65 -8.38 15.76
C THR A 54 -10.65 -7.25 15.57
N PRO A 55 -10.44 -6.38 16.58
CA PRO A 55 -9.52 -5.27 16.46
C PRO A 55 -8.07 -5.79 16.38
N ARG A 56 -7.34 -5.31 15.38
CA ARG A 56 -5.91 -5.59 15.17
C ARG A 56 -5.16 -4.31 14.83
N TRP A 57 -3.84 -4.40 14.91
CA TRP A 57 -2.93 -3.35 14.44
C TRP A 57 -2.34 -3.76 13.10
N TYR A 58 -2.15 -2.83 12.17
CA TYR A 58 -1.36 -3.05 10.95
C TYR A 58 -0.35 -1.92 10.81
N PHE A 59 0.77 -2.19 10.14
CA PHE A 59 1.73 -1.15 9.81
C PHE A 59 1.32 -0.44 8.52
N ASN A 60 1.09 0.88 8.59
CA ASN A 60 0.82 1.72 7.44
C ASN A 60 2.13 2.37 6.98
N VAL A 61 2.67 1.91 5.84
CA VAL A 61 3.93 2.40 5.27
C VAL A 61 3.86 3.87 4.88
N SER A 62 2.68 4.36 4.47
CA SER A 62 2.49 5.75 4.03
C SER A 62 2.57 6.72 5.20
N SER A 63 1.96 6.38 6.35
CA SER A 63 2.04 7.19 7.56
C SER A 63 3.26 6.83 8.43
N THR A 64 3.92 5.72 8.14
CA THR A 64 5.01 5.13 8.95
C THR A 64 4.60 4.83 10.39
N THR A 65 3.33 4.45 10.60
CA THR A 65 2.77 4.18 11.94
C THR A 65 1.95 2.89 11.99
N CYS A 66 1.83 2.31 13.20
CA CYS A 66 0.89 1.23 13.47
C CYS A 66 -0.50 1.81 13.73
N GLU A 67 -1.46 1.43 12.90
CA GLU A 67 -2.86 1.89 12.94
C GLU A 67 -3.80 0.72 13.25
N LYS A 68 -5.00 1.01 13.76
CA LYS A 68 -6.00 -0.03 14.07
C LYS A 68 -6.86 -0.33 12.85
N PHE A 69 -7.27 -1.59 12.71
CA PHE A 69 -8.27 -2.02 11.76
C PHE A 69 -9.05 -3.24 12.28
N ASP A 70 -10.20 -3.52 11.65
CA ASP A 70 -11.01 -4.69 11.95
C ASP A 70 -10.63 -5.86 11.04
N TYR A 71 -10.02 -6.89 11.61
CA TYR A 71 -9.74 -8.14 10.90
C TYR A 71 -10.98 -9.04 10.91
N GLY A 72 -11.40 -9.51 9.74
CA GLY A 72 -12.62 -10.29 9.53
C GLY A 72 -12.63 -11.68 10.15
N GLY A 73 -11.49 -12.15 10.67
CA GLY A 73 -11.39 -13.39 11.43
C GLY A 73 -10.99 -14.63 10.62
N CYS A 74 -10.81 -14.51 9.30
CA CYS A 74 -10.25 -15.58 8.47
C CYS A 74 -9.53 -15.01 7.23
N ALA A 75 -8.62 -15.82 6.67
CA ALA A 75 -7.77 -15.45 5.53
C ALA A 75 -7.03 -14.12 5.77
N GLY A 76 -6.93 -13.27 4.75
CA GLY A 76 -6.13 -12.06 4.83
C GLY A 76 -4.63 -12.33 4.72
N ASN A 77 -3.83 -11.37 5.17
CA ASN A 77 -2.37 -11.48 5.18
C ASN A 77 -1.79 -11.25 6.58
N ARG A 78 -0.46 -11.20 6.69
CA ARG A 78 0.24 -11.17 7.99
C ARG A 78 0.52 -9.76 8.51
N ASN A 79 0.12 -8.70 7.81
CA ASN A 79 0.17 -7.33 8.32
C ASN A 79 -0.98 -7.08 9.31
N HIS A 80 -1.02 -7.90 10.37
CA HIS A 80 -1.94 -7.71 11.46
C HIS A 80 -1.31 -8.21 12.77
N PHE A 81 -1.44 -7.44 13.84
CA PHE A 81 -0.76 -7.69 15.10
C PHE A 81 -1.75 -7.53 16.26
N PHE A 82 -1.50 -8.23 17.36
CA PHE A 82 -2.38 -8.17 18.52
C PHE A 82 -2.15 -6.90 19.36
N SER A 83 -0.95 -6.33 19.27
CA SER A 83 -0.57 -5.13 19.99
C SER A 83 0.14 -4.14 19.08
N LYS A 84 0.22 -2.87 19.51
CA LYS A 84 0.93 -1.82 18.77
C LYS A 84 2.46 -2.04 18.74
N ASN A 85 3.00 -2.77 19.74
CA ASN A 85 4.44 -2.90 19.99
C ASN A 85 4.99 -4.28 19.57
N GLU A 86 4.21 -5.08 18.84
CA GLU A 86 4.65 -6.31 18.18
C GLU A 86 5.37 -5.96 16.87
#